data_AF-A0A7N0T9I7-F1
#
_entry.id   AF-A0A7N0T9I7-F1
#
_cell.length_a   1.000
_cell.length_b   1.000
_cell.length_c   1.000
_cell.angle_alpha   90.00
_cell.angle_beta   90.00
_cell.angle_gamma   90.00
#
_symmetry.space_group_name_H-M   'P 1'
#
loop_
_entity.id
_entity.type
_entity.pdbx_description
1 polymer ?
#
loop_
_entity_poly.entity_id
_entity_poly.type
_entity_poly.pdbx_seq_one_letter_code
_entity_poly.pdbx_strand_id
1 'polypeptide(L)'
;FAVGVATALGLFSLSKFILGAVKFGWVTFLRPPKDLVKTYGSWALVTGGANGIGRAFAFQLASKGLSLILLDRDQAQLEADPDATESVLNVNAGAPTWATMAVLPSMMKKKRGAIVNMGSASAHVLDAYPLVSIYGATKAYIEHFSKSISIEYGRYGIDVQCQAPSYIATKMTRRKQGSLLVPTAETWCQASVRWIGYDTVCSPYWPHYLMSLLYRMIPNFVLDWYFMRSNLQARDFYMKKDADRAESEENGKKII
;
A
#
# COMPACT_ATOMS: atom_id res chain seq x y z
N PHE A 1 43.39 3.67 -10.35
CA PHE A 1 42.53 2.48 -10.17
C PHE A 1 41.30 2.77 -9.31
N ALA A 2 41.44 3.28 -8.07
CA ALA A 2 40.32 3.56 -7.16
C ALA A 2 39.27 4.56 -7.70
N VAL A 3 39.70 5.66 -8.33
CA VAL A 3 38.78 6.65 -8.93
C VAL A 3 37.95 6.01 -10.05
N GLY A 4 38.57 5.20 -10.91
CA GLY A 4 37.87 4.50 -11.99
C GLY A 4 36.79 3.54 -11.50
N VAL A 5 37.06 2.78 -10.42
CA VAL A 5 36.08 1.88 -9.81
C VAL A 5 34.93 2.65 -9.16
N ALA A 6 35.22 3.73 -8.43
CA ALA A 6 34.20 4.58 -7.82
C ALA A 6 33.28 5.23 -8.88
N THR A 7 33.86 5.74 -9.97
CA THR A 7 33.09 6.29 -11.09
C THR A 7 32.23 5.22 -11.77
N ALA A 8 32.74 4.00 -11.99
CA ALA A 8 31.96 2.92 -12.59
C ALA A 8 30.79 2.47 -11.71
N LEU A 9 31.01 2.34 -10.39
CA LEU A 9 29.95 2.02 -9.43
C LEU A 9 28.90 3.13 -9.35
N GLY A 10 29.33 4.39 -9.39
CA GLY A 10 28.44 5.55 -9.46
C GLY A 10 27.57 5.54 -10.72
N LEU A 11 28.17 5.30 -11.89
CA LEU A 11 27.45 5.21 -13.16
C LEU A 11 26.46 4.04 -13.20
N PHE A 12 26.82 2.88 -12.64
CA PHE A 12 25.93 1.73 -12.54
C PHE A 12 24.74 1.96 -11.59
N SER A 13 24.97 2.65 -10.47
CA SER A 13 23.89 3.06 -9.57
C SER A 13 22.94 4.04 -10.26
N LEU A 14 23.51 5.04 -10.96
CA LEU A 14 22.75 6.04 -11.69
C LEU A 14 21.94 5.43 -12.84
N SER A 15 22.48 4.43 -13.55
CA SER A 15 21.77 3.78 -14.65
C SER A 15 20.54 3.03 -14.17
N LYS A 16 20.59 2.37 -13.00
CA LYS A 16 19.41 1.74 -12.37
C LYS A 16 18.32 2.77 -12.07
N PHE A 17 18.71 3.93 -11.56
CA PHE A 17 17.78 5.03 -11.27
C PHE A 17 17.12 5.56 -12.55
N ILE A 18 17.92 5.83 -13.60
CA ILE A 18 17.43 6.31 -14.90
C ILE A 18 16.47 5.29 -15.53
N LEU A 19 16.85 4.01 -15.57
CA LEU A 19 16.00 2.95 -16.10
C LEU A 19 14.68 2.84 -15.33
N GLY A 20 14.72 2.96 -14.00
CA GLY A 20 13.53 3.01 -13.16
C GLY A 20 12.62 4.19 -13.50
N ALA A 21 13.18 5.39 -13.64
CA ALA A 21 12.43 6.61 -13.97
C ALA A 21 11.83 6.56 -15.39
N VAL A 22 12.60 6.09 -16.38
CA VAL A 22 12.14 5.91 -17.77
C VAL A 22 11.00 4.90 -17.80
N LYS A 23 11.17 3.75 -17.13
CA LYS A 23 10.12 2.73 -17.02
C LYS A 23 8.87 3.30 -16.35
N PHE A 24 9.03 4.02 -15.24
CA PHE A 24 7.93 4.67 -14.53
C PHE A 24 7.18 5.65 -15.44
N GLY A 25 7.90 6.50 -16.17
CA GLY A 25 7.32 7.46 -17.11
C GLY A 25 6.56 6.78 -18.25
N TRP A 26 7.14 5.72 -18.83
CA TRP A 26 6.48 4.91 -19.86
C TRP A 26 5.18 4.27 -19.36
N VAL A 27 5.22 3.61 -18.20
CA VAL A 27 4.07 2.89 -17.61
C VAL A 27 2.96 3.87 -17.19
N THR A 28 3.34 5.03 -16.65
CA THR A 28 2.38 6.01 -16.13
C THR A 28 1.76 6.85 -17.24
N PHE A 29 2.55 7.37 -18.18
CA PHE A 29 2.07 8.41 -19.11
C PHE A 29 1.88 7.95 -20.55
N LEU A 30 2.73 7.04 -21.05
CA LEU A 30 2.82 6.79 -22.50
C LEU A 30 2.07 5.54 -22.97
N ARG A 31 2.16 4.44 -22.23
CA ARG A 31 1.60 3.15 -22.68
C ARG A 31 0.11 2.97 -22.35
N PRO A 32 -0.68 2.21 -23.12
CA PRO A 32 -2.07 1.92 -22.78
C PRO A 32 -2.20 0.98 -21.56
N PRO A 33 -3.28 1.07 -20.76
CA PRO A 33 -3.54 0.12 -19.68
C PRO A 33 -3.80 -1.29 -20.26
N LYS A 34 -3.51 -2.34 -19.48
CA LYS A 34 -3.89 -3.72 -19.89
C LYS A 34 -5.42 -3.85 -19.88
N ASP A 35 -5.96 -4.58 -20.84
CA ASP A 35 -7.33 -5.09 -20.75
C ASP A 35 -7.36 -6.20 -19.71
N LEU A 36 -7.87 -5.90 -18.52
CA LEU A 36 -7.85 -6.82 -17.39
C LEU A 36 -8.71 -8.07 -17.63
N VAL A 37 -9.86 -7.92 -18.29
CA VAL A 37 -10.77 -9.04 -18.57
C VAL A 37 -10.12 -10.00 -19.55
N LYS A 38 -9.52 -9.46 -20.62
CA LYS A 38 -8.80 -10.27 -21.61
C LYS A 38 -7.53 -10.91 -21.04
N THR A 39 -6.82 -10.21 -20.14
CA THR A 39 -5.54 -10.66 -19.61
C THR A 39 -5.68 -11.66 -18.46
N TYR A 40 -6.54 -11.35 -17.48
CA TYR A 40 -6.62 -12.09 -16.21
C TYR A 40 -7.95 -12.83 -16.01
N GLY A 41 -8.99 -12.46 -16.76
CA GLY A 41 -10.32 -13.05 -16.69
C GLY A 41 -11.37 -12.12 -16.09
N SER A 42 -12.62 -12.58 -16.06
CA SER A 42 -13.80 -11.74 -15.78
C SER A 42 -14.13 -11.53 -14.31
N TRP A 43 -13.30 -12.02 -13.38
CA TRP A 43 -13.59 -11.98 -11.95
C TRP A 43 -12.46 -11.34 -11.16
N ALA A 44 -12.83 -10.51 -10.17
CA ALA A 44 -11.91 -9.99 -9.17
C ALA A 44 -12.47 -10.13 -7.76
N LEU A 45 -11.59 -10.52 -6.85
CA LEU A 45 -11.84 -10.53 -5.41
C LEU A 45 -11.19 -9.29 -4.80
N VAL A 46 -11.95 -8.49 -4.06
CA VAL A 46 -11.45 -7.31 -3.35
C VAL A 46 -11.73 -7.46 -1.87
N THR A 47 -10.67 -7.46 -1.05
CA THR A 47 -10.77 -7.39 0.41
C THR A 47 -10.78 -5.93 0.86
N GLY A 48 -11.52 -5.60 1.93
CA GLY A 48 -11.72 -4.21 2.36
C GLY A 48 -12.55 -3.38 1.38
N GLY A 49 -13.48 -4.02 0.65
CA GLY A 49 -14.26 -3.41 -0.44
C GLY A 49 -15.37 -2.43 -0.01
N ALA A 50 -15.70 -2.31 1.27
CA ALA A 50 -16.80 -1.50 1.78
C ALA A 50 -16.41 -0.01 1.93
N ASN A 51 -15.14 0.30 2.18
CA ASN A 51 -14.69 1.67 2.46
C ASN A 51 -13.35 2.04 1.80
N GLY A 52 -13.08 3.35 1.75
CA GLY A 52 -11.77 3.91 1.40
C GLY A 52 -11.21 3.42 0.06
N ILE A 53 -9.96 2.97 0.08
CA ILE A 53 -9.22 2.52 -1.12
C ILE A 53 -9.89 1.29 -1.73
N GLY A 54 -10.22 0.27 -0.93
CA GLY A 54 -10.79 -0.98 -1.45
C GLY A 54 -12.14 -0.76 -2.15
N ARG A 55 -13.00 0.11 -1.59
CA ARG A 55 -14.23 0.53 -2.28
C ARG A 55 -13.95 1.21 -3.61
N ALA A 56 -13.08 2.22 -3.64
CA ALA A 56 -12.74 2.91 -4.88
C ALA A 56 -12.10 1.97 -5.91
N PHE A 57 -11.30 1.00 -5.45
CA PHE A 57 -10.67 -0.02 -6.29
C PHE A 57 -11.71 -0.95 -6.91
N ALA A 58 -12.68 -1.41 -6.11
CA ALA A 58 -13.81 -2.20 -6.58
C ALA A 58 -14.57 -1.46 -7.69
N PHE A 59 -14.90 -0.18 -7.49
CA PHE A 59 -15.55 0.62 -8.55
C PHE A 59 -14.72 0.72 -9.82
N GLN A 60 -13.40 0.92 -9.71
CA GLN A 60 -12.53 0.94 -10.88
C GLN A 60 -12.53 -0.41 -11.61
N LEU A 61 -12.44 -1.54 -10.91
CA LEU A 61 -12.51 -2.87 -11.53
C LEU A 61 -13.87 -3.16 -12.18
N ALA A 62 -14.98 -2.82 -11.51
CA ALA A 62 -16.31 -2.93 -12.10
C ALA A 62 -16.44 -2.11 -13.39
N SER A 63 -15.90 -0.89 -13.41
CA SER A 63 -15.90 -0.03 -14.62
C SER A 63 -15.09 -0.62 -15.78
N LYS A 64 -14.22 -1.60 -15.51
CA LYS A 64 -13.46 -2.35 -16.52
C LYS A 64 -14.14 -3.67 -16.92
N GLY A 65 -15.35 -3.93 -16.44
CA GLY A 65 -16.15 -5.10 -16.82
C GLY A 65 -15.85 -6.37 -16.03
N LEU A 66 -15.19 -6.28 -14.86
CA LEU A 66 -14.99 -7.42 -13.98
C LEU A 66 -16.19 -7.62 -13.05
N SER A 67 -16.63 -8.86 -12.92
CA SER A 67 -17.52 -9.31 -11.85
C SER A 67 -16.76 -9.33 -10.52
N LEU A 68 -17.38 -8.81 -9.46
CA LEU A 68 -16.72 -8.60 -8.19
C LEU A 68 -17.22 -9.56 -7.11
N ILE A 69 -16.28 -10.08 -6.34
CA ILE A 69 -16.52 -10.65 -5.01
C ILE A 69 -15.93 -9.65 -4.02
N LEU A 70 -16.76 -9.09 -3.15
CA LEU A 70 -16.32 -8.13 -2.12
C LEU A 70 -16.30 -8.84 -0.77
N LEU A 71 -15.16 -8.80 -0.11
CA LEU A 71 -15.00 -9.25 1.27
C LEU A 71 -14.66 -8.05 2.14
N ASP A 72 -15.41 -7.84 3.21
CA ASP A 72 -15.12 -6.80 4.19
C ASP A 72 -15.51 -7.29 5.59
N ARG A 73 -14.95 -6.66 6.61
CA ARG A 73 -15.24 -6.94 8.02
C ARG A 73 -15.66 -5.64 8.68
N ASP A 74 -16.60 -5.72 9.63
CA ASP A 74 -17.04 -4.56 10.37
C ASP A 74 -15.89 -3.92 11.16
N GLN A 75 -15.60 -2.66 10.86
CA GLN A 75 -14.51 -1.87 11.44
C GLN A 75 -14.76 -1.59 12.93
N ALA A 76 -16.01 -1.58 13.40
CA ALA A 76 -16.36 -1.36 14.80
C ALA A 76 -15.85 -2.49 15.73
N GLN A 77 -15.68 -3.71 15.20
CA GLN A 77 -15.18 -4.84 15.98
C GLN A 77 -13.66 -4.80 16.18
N LEU A 78 -12.92 -4.02 15.38
CA LEU A 78 -11.45 -3.89 15.49
C LEU A 78 -11.03 -2.90 16.58
N GLU A 79 -11.84 -1.87 16.83
CA GLU A 79 -11.58 -0.85 17.86
C GLU A 79 -11.85 -1.38 19.29
N ALA A 80 -12.62 -2.46 19.43
CA ALA A 80 -12.98 -3.07 20.70
C ALA A 80 -12.08 -4.26 21.11
N ASP A 81 -11.03 -4.56 20.32
CA ASP A 81 -10.20 -5.75 20.49
C ASP A 81 -9.04 -5.50 21.49
N PRO A 82 -9.01 -6.21 22.64
CA PRO A 82 -7.93 -6.09 23.63
C PRO A 82 -6.56 -6.57 23.12
N ASP A 83 -6.49 -7.31 22.01
CA ASP A 83 -5.25 -7.77 21.35
C ASP A 83 -4.96 -7.00 20.05
N ALA A 84 -5.11 -5.66 20.08
CA ALA A 84 -4.93 -4.78 18.92
C ALA A 84 -3.64 -5.05 18.10
N THR A 85 -2.58 -5.54 18.72
CA THR A 85 -1.33 -5.92 18.04
C THR A 85 -1.48 -7.16 17.16
N GLU A 86 -2.08 -8.24 17.69
CA GLU A 86 -2.31 -9.47 16.93
C GLU A 86 -3.30 -9.21 15.79
N SER A 87 -4.33 -8.43 16.08
CA SER A 87 -5.33 -8.00 15.09
C SER A 87 -4.67 -7.31 13.89
N VAL A 88 -3.75 -6.37 14.13
CA VAL A 88 -3.00 -5.67 13.06
C VAL A 88 -2.13 -6.64 12.26
N LEU A 89 -1.44 -7.59 12.91
CA LEU A 89 -0.65 -8.62 12.23
C LEU A 89 -1.53 -9.51 11.34
N ASN A 90 -2.62 -10.03 11.89
CA ASN A 90 -3.54 -10.91 11.18
C ASN A 90 -4.21 -10.20 10.01
N VAL A 91 -4.64 -8.95 10.15
CA VAL A 91 -5.31 -8.20 9.06
C VAL A 91 -4.33 -7.75 7.98
N ASN A 92 -3.15 -7.24 8.36
CA ASN A 92 -2.23 -6.65 7.38
C ASN A 92 -1.27 -7.66 6.73
N ALA A 93 -0.95 -8.75 7.42
CA ALA A 93 -0.02 -9.78 6.95
C ALA A 93 -0.70 -11.13 6.74
N GLY A 94 -1.39 -11.65 7.74
CA GLY A 94 -2.03 -12.98 7.68
C GLY A 94 -3.07 -13.08 6.58
N ALA A 95 -4.09 -12.22 6.60
CA ALA A 95 -5.22 -12.21 5.69
C ALA A 95 -4.81 -12.14 4.20
N PRO A 96 -3.97 -11.20 3.75
CA PRO A 96 -3.53 -11.18 2.36
C PRO A 96 -2.67 -12.41 1.99
N THR A 97 -1.89 -12.96 2.92
CA THR A 97 -1.16 -14.22 2.70
C THR A 97 -2.13 -15.38 2.49
N TRP A 98 -3.11 -15.58 3.37
CA TRP A 98 -4.08 -16.67 3.24
C TRP A 98 -4.94 -16.52 1.99
N ALA A 99 -5.40 -15.30 1.69
CA ALA A 99 -6.16 -15.02 0.47
C ALA A 99 -5.34 -15.35 -0.79
N THR A 100 -4.07 -14.96 -0.81
CA THR A 100 -3.13 -15.31 -1.89
C THR A 100 -3.01 -16.83 -2.04
N MET A 101 -2.70 -17.53 -0.95
CA MET A 101 -2.50 -18.98 -0.98
C MET A 101 -3.77 -19.75 -1.36
N ALA A 102 -4.95 -19.23 -1.04
CA ALA A 102 -6.22 -19.83 -1.44
C ALA A 102 -6.49 -19.75 -2.95
N VAL A 103 -6.15 -18.62 -3.59
CA VAL A 103 -6.44 -18.42 -5.04
C VAL A 103 -5.32 -18.96 -5.95
N LEU A 104 -4.09 -19.05 -5.43
CA LEU A 104 -2.90 -19.35 -6.21
C LEU A 104 -2.96 -20.70 -6.96
N PRO A 105 -3.39 -21.83 -6.37
CA PRO A 105 -3.50 -23.10 -7.09
C PRO A 105 -4.41 -23.02 -8.32
N SER A 106 -5.50 -22.26 -8.22
CA SER A 106 -6.45 -22.06 -9.32
C SER A 106 -5.86 -21.16 -10.42
N MET A 107 -5.13 -20.10 -10.05
CA MET A 107 -4.43 -19.23 -11.01
C MET A 107 -3.33 -20.01 -11.75
N MET A 108 -2.58 -20.86 -11.05
CA MET A 108 -1.53 -21.71 -11.64
C MET A 108 -2.09 -22.68 -12.66
N LYS A 109 -3.20 -23.37 -12.34
CA LYS A 109 -3.89 -24.27 -13.29
C LYS A 109 -4.36 -23.53 -14.53
N LYS A 110 -4.86 -22.30 -14.38
CA LYS A 110 -5.33 -21.46 -15.48
C LYS A 110 -4.20 -20.77 -16.27
N LYS A 111 -2.97 -20.80 -15.73
CA LYS A 111 -1.80 -20.06 -16.21
C LYS A 111 -2.05 -18.56 -16.46
N ARG A 112 -2.92 -17.96 -15.64
CA ARG A 112 -3.24 -16.53 -15.68
C ARG A 112 -3.79 -16.07 -14.34
N GLY A 113 -3.39 -14.88 -13.92
CA GLY A 113 -3.93 -14.21 -12.74
C GLY A 113 -3.14 -12.95 -12.39
N ALA A 114 -3.75 -12.10 -11.57
CA ALA A 114 -3.07 -10.96 -10.97
C ALA A 114 -3.37 -10.94 -9.47
N ILE A 115 -2.34 -10.70 -8.66
CA ILE A 115 -2.45 -10.50 -7.21
C ILE A 115 -1.93 -9.10 -6.89
N VAL A 116 -2.76 -8.27 -6.28
CA VAL A 116 -2.40 -6.90 -5.91
C VAL A 116 -2.55 -6.75 -4.39
N ASN A 117 -1.42 -6.80 -3.70
CA ASN A 117 -1.33 -6.56 -2.28
C ASN A 117 -1.14 -5.06 -2.00
N MET A 118 -1.76 -4.58 -0.92
CA MET A 118 -1.66 -3.19 -0.50
C MET A 118 -0.53 -3.02 0.54
N GLY A 119 0.61 -2.53 0.07
CA GLY A 119 1.76 -2.16 0.88
C GLY A 119 1.63 -0.77 1.50
N SER A 120 2.79 -0.13 1.70
CA SER A 120 2.91 1.25 2.14
C SER A 120 4.26 1.80 1.71
N ALA A 121 4.34 3.08 1.35
CA ALA A 121 5.63 3.73 1.10
C ALA A 121 6.58 3.60 2.32
N SER A 122 6.04 3.54 3.54
CA SER A 122 6.83 3.35 4.75
C SER A 122 7.66 2.06 4.79
N ALA A 123 7.36 1.06 3.95
CA ALA A 123 8.08 -0.21 3.93
C ALA A 123 9.41 -0.17 3.14
N HIS A 124 9.53 0.73 2.15
CA HIS A 124 10.71 0.80 1.28
C HIS A 124 11.31 2.20 1.15
N VAL A 125 10.73 3.19 1.84
CA VAL A 125 11.21 4.56 1.92
C VAL A 125 11.82 4.87 3.28
N LEU A 126 11.34 4.21 4.35
CA LEU A 126 11.81 4.43 5.72
C LEU A 126 12.49 3.16 6.23
N ASP A 127 13.64 3.33 6.89
CA ASP A 127 14.32 2.23 7.58
C ASP A 127 13.61 1.87 8.89
N ALA A 128 13.08 2.88 9.59
CA ALA A 128 12.30 2.72 10.80
C ALA A 128 11.02 3.56 10.74
N TYR A 129 9.96 3.05 11.38
CA TYR A 129 8.72 3.81 11.54
C TYR A 129 8.31 3.88 13.02
N PRO A 130 8.97 4.76 13.80
CA PRO A 130 8.84 4.80 15.25
C PRO A 130 7.41 5.08 15.68
N LEU A 131 6.97 4.45 16.77
CA LEU A 131 5.61 4.55 17.35
C LEU A 131 4.47 4.00 16.48
N VAL A 132 4.80 3.46 15.30
CA VAL A 132 3.87 2.73 14.42
C VAL A 132 4.54 1.43 13.92
N SER A 133 5.36 0.82 14.79
CA SER A 133 6.32 -0.24 14.45
C SER A 133 5.65 -1.51 13.93
N ILE A 134 4.58 -1.99 14.58
CA ILE A 134 3.84 -3.20 14.16
C ILE A 134 3.28 -2.99 12.73
N TYR A 135 2.65 -1.84 12.48
CA TYR A 135 2.16 -1.51 11.14
C TYR A 135 3.30 -1.48 10.12
N GLY A 136 4.40 -0.77 10.42
CA GLY A 136 5.58 -0.73 9.57
C GLY A 136 6.11 -2.12 9.22
N ALA A 137 6.25 -2.98 10.23
CA ALA A 137 6.68 -4.37 10.08
C ALA A 137 5.72 -5.19 9.20
N THR A 138 4.41 -5.08 9.39
CA THR A 138 3.43 -5.79 8.54
C THR A 138 3.50 -5.34 7.08
N LYS A 139 3.80 -4.06 6.82
CA LYS A 139 3.95 -3.54 5.46
C LYS A 139 5.28 -3.96 4.82
N ALA A 140 6.35 -4.07 5.59
CA ALA A 140 7.59 -4.69 5.12
C ALA A 140 7.39 -6.19 4.80
N TYR A 141 6.67 -6.92 5.66
CA TYR A 141 6.33 -8.32 5.43
C TYR A 141 5.57 -8.50 4.11
N ILE A 142 4.47 -7.77 3.88
CA ILE A 142 3.66 -7.99 2.69
C ILE A 142 4.38 -7.58 1.40
N GLU A 143 5.26 -6.57 1.46
CA GLU A 143 6.12 -6.20 0.35
C GLU A 143 7.11 -7.31 0.02
N HIS A 144 7.82 -7.83 1.03
CA HIS A 144 8.77 -8.93 0.83
C HIS A 144 8.06 -10.20 0.34
N PHE A 145 6.94 -10.57 0.95
CA PHE A 145 6.11 -11.70 0.53
C PHE A 145 5.74 -11.57 -0.96
N SER A 146 5.25 -10.40 -1.38
CA SER A 146 4.88 -10.15 -2.77
C SER A 146 6.07 -10.26 -3.74
N LYS A 147 7.26 -9.78 -3.34
CA LYS A 147 8.50 -9.96 -4.11
C LYS A 147 8.82 -11.43 -4.33
N SER A 148 8.85 -12.21 -3.25
CA SER A 148 9.15 -13.65 -3.30
C SER A 148 8.20 -14.40 -4.22
N ILE A 149 6.88 -14.27 -4.00
CA ILE A 149 5.90 -15.03 -4.78
C ILE A 149 5.82 -14.55 -6.24
N SER A 150 6.18 -13.29 -6.55
CA SER A 150 6.26 -12.84 -7.95
C SER A 150 7.31 -13.63 -8.74
N ILE A 151 8.43 -13.97 -8.09
CA ILE A 151 9.53 -14.73 -8.69
C ILE A 151 9.14 -16.21 -8.76
N GLU A 152 8.60 -16.76 -7.68
CA GLU A 152 8.22 -18.19 -7.59
C GLU A 152 7.13 -18.56 -8.61
N TYR A 153 6.13 -17.68 -8.77
CA TYR A 153 4.92 -17.99 -9.54
C TYR A 153 4.79 -17.24 -10.87
N GLY A 154 5.68 -16.30 -11.20
CA GLY A 154 5.66 -15.57 -12.47
C GLY A 154 5.70 -16.49 -13.70
N ARG A 155 6.41 -17.62 -13.62
CA ARG A 155 6.46 -18.65 -14.69
C ARG A 155 5.10 -19.29 -15.01
N TYR A 156 4.10 -19.15 -14.14
CA TYR A 156 2.73 -19.60 -14.37
C TYR A 156 1.84 -18.50 -14.96
N GLY A 157 2.39 -17.38 -15.44
CA GLY A 157 1.59 -16.28 -16.00
C GLY A 157 0.82 -15.49 -14.92
N ILE A 158 1.33 -15.48 -13.69
CA ILE A 158 0.71 -14.79 -12.56
C ILE A 158 1.52 -13.53 -12.27
N ASP A 159 0.89 -12.37 -12.44
CA ASP A 159 1.48 -11.10 -12.07
C ASP A 159 1.20 -10.80 -10.60
N VAL A 160 2.25 -10.68 -9.78
CA VAL A 160 2.11 -10.29 -8.38
C VAL A 160 2.64 -8.88 -8.19
N GLN A 161 1.88 -8.06 -7.47
CA GLN A 161 2.19 -6.69 -7.13
C GLN A 161 1.97 -6.38 -5.66
N CYS A 162 2.83 -5.54 -5.11
CA CYS A 162 2.65 -4.80 -3.89
C CYS A 162 2.61 -3.30 -4.24
N GLN A 163 1.43 -2.71 -4.16
CA GLN A 163 1.26 -1.29 -4.40
C GLN A 163 1.37 -0.52 -3.10
N ALA A 164 2.28 0.44 -3.08
CA ALA A 164 2.72 1.13 -1.88
C ALA A 164 2.31 2.61 -1.93
N PRO A 165 1.09 2.92 -1.45
CA PRO A 165 0.64 4.30 -1.33
C PRO A 165 1.38 5.03 -0.20
N SER A 166 1.45 6.34 -0.34
CA SER A 166 1.60 7.25 0.80
C SER A 166 0.22 7.67 1.32
N TYR A 167 0.09 8.81 1.99
CA TYR A 167 -1.21 9.29 2.46
C TYR A 167 -2.23 9.42 1.32
N ILE A 168 -3.42 8.85 1.53
CA ILE A 168 -4.59 8.97 0.65
C ILE A 168 -5.73 9.56 1.47
N ALA A 169 -6.50 10.48 0.88
CA ALA A 169 -7.66 11.09 1.51
C ALA A 169 -8.78 10.04 1.66
N THR A 170 -9.00 9.58 2.90
CA THR A 170 -10.03 8.60 3.26
C THR A 170 -10.58 8.91 4.65
N LYS A 171 -11.69 8.25 5.02
CA LYS A 171 -12.21 8.27 6.39
C LYS A 171 -11.16 7.81 7.42
N MET A 172 -10.35 6.79 7.08
CA MET A 172 -9.29 6.26 7.93
C MET A 172 -8.20 7.30 8.22
N THR A 173 -7.76 8.06 7.21
CA THR A 173 -6.76 9.12 7.39
C THR A 173 -7.36 10.45 7.89
N ARG A 174 -8.67 10.47 8.18
CA ARG A 174 -9.45 11.64 8.63
C ARG A 174 -9.31 12.86 7.69
N ARG A 175 -9.04 12.63 6.41
CA ARG A 175 -8.92 13.68 5.38
C ARG A 175 -10.04 13.53 4.36
N LYS A 176 -10.86 14.58 4.22
CA LYS A 176 -12.03 14.59 3.32
C LYS A 176 -11.72 15.09 1.90
N GLN A 177 -10.70 15.93 1.75
CA GLN A 177 -10.32 16.52 0.46
C GLN A 177 -8.97 16.00 0.00
N GLY A 178 -8.87 15.75 -1.31
CA GLY A 178 -7.62 15.39 -1.96
C GLY A 178 -6.74 16.62 -2.23
N SER A 179 -5.44 16.39 -2.31
CA SER A 179 -4.44 17.33 -2.81
C SER A 179 -3.46 16.59 -3.72
N LEU A 180 -2.52 17.32 -4.34
CA LEU A 180 -1.53 16.71 -5.21
C LEU A 180 -0.73 15.60 -4.50
N LEU A 181 -0.30 15.83 -3.25
CA LEU A 181 0.48 14.86 -2.47
C LEU A 181 -0.40 13.85 -1.71
N VAL A 182 -1.69 14.15 -1.53
CA VAL A 182 -2.65 13.29 -0.84
C VAL A 182 -3.86 13.09 -1.74
N PRO A 183 -3.78 12.19 -2.74
CA PRO A 183 -4.86 12.00 -3.70
C PRO A 183 -6.11 11.45 -3.01
N THR A 184 -7.26 11.58 -3.69
CA THR A 184 -8.45 10.82 -3.28
C THR A 184 -8.27 9.33 -3.56
N ALA A 185 -9.09 8.49 -2.92
CA ALA A 185 -9.08 7.05 -3.18
C ALA A 185 -9.32 6.73 -4.66
N GLU A 186 -10.22 7.46 -5.32
CA GLU A 186 -10.53 7.30 -6.74
C GLU A 186 -9.31 7.62 -7.62
N THR A 187 -8.65 8.74 -7.35
CA THR A 187 -7.46 9.18 -8.09
C THR A 187 -6.33 8.16 -7.96
N TRP A 188 -6.09 7.66 -6.74
CA TRP A 188 -5.12 6.59 -6.50
C TRP A 188 -5.51 5.31 -7.25
N CYS A 189 -6.77 4.87 -7.15
CA CYS A 189 -7.24 3.63 -7.75
C CYS A 189 -7.21 3.66 -9.29
N GLN A 190 -7.44 4.82 -9.92
CA GLN A 190 -7.27 4.98 -11.37
C GLN A 190 -5.82 4.72 -11.80
N ALA A 191 -4.86 5.32 -11.10
CA ALA A 191 -3.44 5.10 -11.37
C ALA A 191 -3.04 3.64 -11.08
N SER A 192 -3.54 3.10 -9.98
CA SER A 192 -3.32 1.74 -9.52
C SER A 192 -3.77 0.67 -10.52
N VAL A 193 -5.01 0.74 -11.00
CA VAL A 193 -5.57 -0.24 -11.95
C VAL A 193 -4.80 -0.23 -13.26
N ARG A 194 -4.37 0.96 -13.71
CA ARG A 194 -3.51 1.11 -14.89
C ARG A 194 -2.19 0.36 -14.74
N TRP A 195 -1.61 0.33 -13.54
CA TRP A 195 -0.31 -0.28 -13.24
C TRP A 195 -0.33 -1.80 -13.04
N ILE A 196 -1.51 -2.44 -12.95
CA ILE A 196 -1.61 -3.90 -12.74
C ILE A 196 -0.82 -4.66 -13.83
N GLY A 197 0.06 -5.55 -13.37
CA GLY A 197 0.91 -6.37 -14.24
C GLY A 197 2.23 -5.74 -14.69
N TYR A 198 2.70 -4.71 -13.99
CA TYR A 198 3.96 -4.00 -14.21
C TYR A 198 4.69 -3.72 -12.90
N ASP A 199 5.92 -4.24 -12.78
CA ASP A 199 6.74 -4.23 -11.57
C ASP A 199 6.09 -4.90 -10.36
N THR A 200 6.91 -5.52 -9.52
CA THR A 200 6.39 -6.17 -8.31
C THR A 200 6.12 -5.17 -7.19
N VAL A 201 6.90 -4.11 -7.08
CA VAL A 201 6.67 -3.06 -6.07
C VAL A 201 6.61 -1.72 -6.75
N CYS A 202 5.50 -1.00 -6.57
CA CYS A 202 5.29 0.26 -7.23
C CYS A 202 4.45 1.23 -6.40
N SER A 203 4.62 2.52 -6.69
CA SER A 203 3.70 3.57 -6.26
C SER A 203 3.06 4.16 -7.51
N PRO A 204 1.90 3.64 -7.96
CA PRO A 204 1.32 3.98 -9.26
C PRO A 204 1.00 5.47 -9.48
N TYR A 205 0.78 6.21 -8.39
CA TYR A 205 0.48 7.64 -8.45
C TYR A 205 1.78 8.47 -8.49
N TRP A 206 1.97 9.22 -9.56
CA TRP A 206 3.26 9.88 -9.86
C TRP A 206 3.78 10.86 -8.79
N PRO A 207 2.95 11.65 -8.08
CA PRO A 207 3.46 12.49 -6.99
C PRO A 207 3.99 11.65 -5.83
N HIS A 208 3.38 10.49 -5.55
CA HIS A 208 3.90 9.57 -4.54
C HIS A 208 5.22 8.93 -4.98
N TYR A 209 5.34 8.57 -6.26
CA TYR A 209 6.61 8.07 -6.79
C TYR A 209 7.73 9.12 -6.66
N LEU A 210 7.48 10.37 -7.07
CA LEU A 210 8.44 11.47 -6.92
C LEU A 210 8.78 11.71 -5.45
N MET A 211 7.79 11.68 -4.57
CA MET A 211 7.98 11.83 -3.13
C MET A 211 8.87 10.71 -2.56
N SER A 212 8.68 9.45 -2.99
CA SER A 212 9.55 8.34 -2.61
C SER A 212 10.98 8.52 -3.09
N LEU A 213 11.20 9.12 -4.27
CA LEU A 213 12.55 9.45 -4.74
C LEU A 213 13.21 10.52 -3.87
N LEU A 214 12.46 11.56 -3.51
CA LEU A 214 12.95 12.63 -2.64
C LEU A 214 13.30 12.11 -1.25
N TYR A 215 12.43 11.29 -0.64
CA TYR A 215 12.71 10.72 0.67
C TYR A 215 13.97 9.85 0.68
N ARG A 216 14.25 9.10 -0.38
CA ARG A 216 15.48 8.29 -0.51
C ARG A 216 16.77 9.12 -0.58
N MET A 217 16.67 10.43 -0.84
CA MET A 217 17.82 11.34 -0.81
C MET A 217 18.08 11.91 0.59
N ILE A 218 17.14 11.78 1.52
CA ILE A 218 17.24 12.29 2.88
C ILE A 218 17.96 11.25 3.75
N PRO A 219 18.98 11.63 4.54
CA PRO A 219 19.63 10.71 5.46
C PRO A 219 18.65 10.11 6.49
N ASN A 220 18.81 8.81 6.78
CA ASN A 220 17.86 8.07 7.63
C ASN A 220 17.69 8.69 9.02
N PHE A 221 18.76 9.18 9.64
CA PHE A 221 18.67 9.83 10.95
C PHE A 221 17.76 11.08 10.96
N VAL A 222 17.65 11.80 9.84
CA VAL A 222 16.77 12.96 9.70
C VAL A 222 15.32 12.49 9.60
N LEU A 223 15.07 11.44 8.82
CA LEU A 223 13.74 10.83 8.70
C LEU A 223 13.27 10.24 10.03
N ASP A 224 14.13 9.50 10.71
CA ASP A 224 13.85 8.89 12.01
C ASP A 224 13.50 9.95 13.05
N TRP A 225 14.29 11.03 13.13
CA TRP A 225 14.01 12.16 14.01
C TRP A 225 12.67 12.82 13.69
N TYR A 226 12.40 13.09 12.41
CA TYR A 226 11.17 13.73 11.95
C TYR A 226 9.94 12.88 12.28
N PHE A 227 9.96 11.59 11.93
CA PHE A 227 8.84 10.69 12.17
C PHE A 227 8.65 10.39 13.65
N MET A 228 9.72 10.25 14.44
CA MET A 228 9.61 10.14 15.90
C MET A 228 8.86 11.33 16.48
N ARG A 229 9.28 12.55 16.13
CA ARG A 229 8.67 13.78 16.65
C ARG A 229 7.22 13.93 16.18
N SER A 230 6.95 13.70 14.90
CA SER A 230 5.60 13.79 14.33
C SER A 230 4.65 12.74 14.93
N ASN A 231 5.11 11.50 15.13
CA ASN A 231 4.27 10.44 15.67
C ASN A 231 4.06 10.60 17.18
N LEU A 232 5.02 11.15 17.93
CA LEU A 232 4.83 11.54 19.34
C LEU A 232 3.71 12.58 19.46
N GLN A 233 3.78 13.65 18.67
CA GLN A 233 2.75 14.68 18.66
C GLN A 233 1.36 14.13 18.32
N ALA A 234 1.29 13.23 17.33
CA ALA A 234 0.04 12.57 16.98
C ALA A 234 -0.49 11.68 18.12
N ARG A 235 0.38 10.90 18.77
CA ARG A 235 0.02 10.06 19.91
C ARG A 235 -0.51 10.89 21.07
N ASP A 236 0.20 11.95 21.45
CA ASP A 236 -0.19 12.82 22.56
C ASP A 236 -1.54 13.50 22.28
N PHE A 237 -1.77 13.91 21.02
CA PHE A 237 -3.05 14.45 20.59
C PHE A 237 -4.20 13.45 20.72
N TYR A 238 -4.00 12.20 20.31
CA TYR A 238 -5.05 11.17 20.41
C TYR A 238 -5.30 10.73 21.85
N MET A 239 -4.25 10.55 22.66
CA MET A 239 -4.40 10.24 24.08
C MET A 239 -5.21 11.30 24.82
N LYS A 240 -4.95 12.59 24.54
CA LYS A 240 -5.74 13.69 25.11
C LYS A 240 -7.21 13.62 24.67
N LYS A 241 -7.45 13.40 23.38
CA LYS A 241 -8.80 13.30 22.85
C LYS A 241 -9.60 12.13 23.44
N ASP A 242 -8.95 10.99 23.65
CA ASP A 242 -9.60 9.81 24.24
C ASP A 242 -9.89 10.03 25.73
N ALA A 243 -9.01 10.73 26.45
CA ALA A 243 -9.28 11.17 27.82
C ALA A 243 -10.47 12.14 27.90
N ASP A 244 -10.50 13.18 27.05
CA ASP A 244 -11.61 14.14 26.97
C ASP A 244 -12.95 13.43 26.68
N ARG A 245 -12.92 12.40 25.82
CA ARG A 245 -14.11 11.59 25.50
C ARG A 245 -14.57 10.76 26.70
N ALA A 246 -13.66 10.08 27.40
CA ALA A 246 -14.00 9.30 28.59
C ALA A 246 -14.61 10.17 29.70
N GLU A 247 -14.06 11.38 29.93
CA GLU A 247 -14.62 12.35 30.88
C GLU A 247 -16.03 12.79 30.47
N SER A 248 -16.27 13.03 29.18
CA SER A 248 -17.60 13.43 28.69
C SER A 248 -18.64 12.31 28.84
N GLU A 249 -18.25 11.05 28.65
CA GLU A 249 -19.12 9.87 28.82
C GLU A 249 -19.40 9.60 30.31
N GLU A 250 -18.44 9.83 31.20
CA GLU A 250 -18.63 9.73 32.65
C GLU A 250 -19.54 10.85 33.19
N ASN A 251 -19.31 12.10 32.76
CA ASN A 251 -20.15 13.23 33.14
C ASN A 251 -21.57 13.11 32.58
N GLY A 252 -21.72 12.59 31.36
CA GLY A 252 -23.03 12.31 30.77
C GLY A 252 -23.82 11.24 31.54
N LYS A 253 -23.15 10.23 32.11
CA LYS A 253 -23.78 9.21 32.96
C LYS A 253 -24.16 9.71 34.36
N LYS A 254 -23.49 10.74 34.88
CA LYS A 254 -23.80 11.35 36.19
C LYS A 254 -25.03 12.27 36.16
N ILE A 255 -25.54 12.63 34.99
CA ILE A 255 -26.67 13.57 34.80
C ILE A 255 -27.99 12.83 34.55
N ILE A 256 -28.00 11.48 34.56
CA ILE A 256 -29.19 10.63 34.34
C ILE A 256 -29.57 9.91 35.64
#